data_AF-A0A1V8ZXY2-F1
#
_entry.id   AF-A0A1V8ZXY2-F1
#
_cell.length_a   1.000
_cell.length_b   1.000
_cell.length_c   1.000
_cell.angle_alpha   90.00
_cell.angle_beta   90.00
_cell.angle_gamma   90.00
#
_symmetry.space_group_name_H-M   'P 1'
#
loop_
_entity.id
_entity.type
_entity.pdbx_description
1 polymer ?
#
loop_
_entity_poly.entity_id
_entity_poly.type
_entity_poly.pdbx_seq_one_letter_code
_entity_poly.pdbx_strand_id
1 'polypeptide(L)'
;MPGWGALFAVPGVLATVIGLFALPWLSGENRQASFLDIWEVTEYEGFLLPQLYVVFLAFVAVALTSLYGLLWTLGGVRSQRMVRWATSLPGSRLTRARMWRYRLLFGSTGLGGLILHVQGIESLFARHWSIAGAGPWVVLGGSVAVLVGTLVGPRRGPGLPPT
;
A
#
# COMPACT_ATOMS: atom_id res chain seq x y z
N MET A 1 -4.65 -14.84 -15.58
CA MET A 1 -4.53 -15.62 -14.33
C MET A 1 -3.64 -14.84 -13.36
N PRO A 2 -3.73 -15.08 -12.04
CA PRO A 2 -2.82 -14.49 -11.06
C PRO A 2 -1.36 -14.66 -11.51
N GLY A 3 -0.56 -13.60 -11.39
CA GLY A 3 0.85 -13.65 -11.73
C GLY A 3 1.73 -14.12 -10.58
N TRP A 4 3.04 -14.25 -10.85
CA TRP A 4 4.03 -14.43 -9.78
C TRP A 4 4.01 -13.28 -8.77
N GLY A 5 3.60 -12.07 -9.19
CA GLY A 5 3.43 -10.94 -8.27
C GLY A 5 2.37 -11.16 -7.20
N ALA A 6 1.34 -11.99 -7.46
CA ALA A 6 0.30 -12.27 -6.48
C ALA A 6 0.84 -13.06 -5.28
N LEU A 7 1.90 -13.86 -5.46
CA LEU A 7 2.54 -14.61 -4.37
C LEU A 7 3.15 -13.67 -3.32
N PHE A 8 3.52 -12.45 -3.70
CA PHE A 8 4.02 -11.44 -2.77
C PHE A 8 2.91 -10.49 -2.32
N ALA A 9 2.05 -10.07 -3.25
CA ALA A 9 1.01 -9.09 -2.95
C ALA A 9 -0.10 -9.62 -2.03
N VAL A 10 -0.53 -10.88 -2.17
CA VAL A 10 -1.57 -11.45 -1.29
C VAL A 10 -1.10 -11.51 0.17
N PRO A 11 0.03 -12.17 0.51
CA PRO A 11 0.50 -12.17 1.89
C PRO A 11 0.90 -10.76 2.35
N GLY A 12 1.38 -9.89 1.47
CA GLY A 12 1.65 -8.50 1.78
C GLY A 12 0.41 -7.73 2.24
N VAL A 13 -0.71 -7.86 1.52
CA VAL A 13 -2.00 -7.26 1.91
C VAL A 13 -2.50 -7.85 3.22
N LEU A 14 -2.41 -9.18 3.40
CA LEU A 14 -2.80 -9.82 4.66
C LEU A 14 -1.96 -9.31 5.83
N ALA A 15 -0.63 -9.21 5.66
CA ALA A 15 0.26 -8.62 6.65
C ALA A 15 -0.12 -7.17 6.95
N THR A 16 -0.42 -6.35 5.94
CA THR A 16 -0.89 -4.97 6.14
C THR A 16 -2.18 -4.93 6.96
N VAL A 17 -3.17 -5.77 6.67
CA VAL A 17 -4.43 -5.83 7.44
C VAL A 17 -4.18 -6.29 8.87
N ILE A 18 -3.38 -7.34 9.07
CA ILE A 18 -3.01 -7.85 10.40
C ILE A 18 -2.25 -6.78 11.19
N GLY A 19 -1.29 -6.12 10.57
CA GLY A 19 -0.51 -5.05 11.17
C GLY A 19 -1.37 -3.86 11.58
N LEU A 20 -2.38 -3.50 10.79
CA LEU A 20 -3.31 -2.41 11.13
C LEU A 20 -4.21 -2.78 12.31
N PHE A 21 -4.87 -3.94 12.25
CA PHE A 21 -6.04 -4.20 13.10
C PHE A 21 -5.81 -5.24 14.20
N ALA A 22 -4.80 -6.09 14.09
CA ALA A 22 -4.59 -7.20 15.02
C ALA A 22 -3.33 -7.06 15.89
N LEU A 23 -2.43 -6.11 15.56
CA LEU A 23 -1.19 -5.90 16.29
C LEU A 23 -1.16 -4.54 16.99
N PRO A 24 -0.48 -4.45 18.15
CA PRO A 24 -0.35 -3.18 18.87
C PRO A 24 0.53 -2.22 18.08
N TRP A 25 0.11 -0.96 18.02
CA TRP A 25 0.84 0.12 17.38
C TRP A 25 1.73 0.87 18.35
N LEU A 26 1.27 1.04 19.59
CA LEU A 26 2.07 1.50 20.71
C LEU A 26 2.29 0.33 21.65
N SER A 27 3.54 0.17 22.09
CA SER A 27 3.94 -0.84 23.07
C SER A 27 5.01 -0.23 23.97
N GLY A 28 4.60 0.30 25.12
CA GLY A 28 5.50 0.96 26.07
C GLY A 28 4.86 1.04 27.46
N GLU A 29 5.67 0.96 28.51
CA GLU A 29 5.27 1.17 29.91
C GLU A 29 3.98 0.42 30.34
N ASN A 30 3.90 -0.88 30.03
CA ASN A 30 2.74 -1.75 30.31
C ASN A 30 1.42 -1.32 29.64
N ARG A 31 1.47 -0.41 28.66
CA ARG A 31 0.31 -0.01 27.86
C ARG A 31 0.51 -0.45 26.42
N GLN A 32 -0.56 -0.97 25.85
CA GLN A 32 -0.67 -1.25 24.44
C GLN A 32 -1.85 -0.45 23.90
N ALA A 33 -1.65 0.18 22.74
CA ALA A 33 -2.74 0.81 22.01
C ALA A 33 -2.76 0.24 20.60
N SER A 34 -3.96 -0.10 20.15
CA SER A 34 -4.21 -0.47 18.77
C SER A 34 -4.23 0.77 17.88
N PHE A 35 -4.25 0.56 16.57
CA PHE A 35 -4.43 1.64 15.60
C PHE A 35 -5.73 2.44 15.83
N LEU A 36 -6.82 1.74 16.18
CA LEU A 36 -8.13 2.36 16.37
C LEU A 36 -8.18 3.21 17.64
N ASP A 37 -7.49 2.81 18.70
CA ASP A 37 -7.39 3.62 19.92
C ASP A 37 -6.66 4.95 19.63
N ILE A 38 -5.60 4.89 18.81
CA ILE A 38 -4.87 6.08 18.36
C ILE A 38 -5.79 6.97 17.52
N TRP A 39 -6.56 6.36 16.61
CA TRP A 39 -7.53 7.04 15.74
C TRP A 39 -8.55 7.85 16.54
N GLU A 40 -9.21 7.22 17.52
CA GLU A 40 -10.28 7.83 18.31
C GLU A 40 -9.79 9.03 19.14
N VAL A 41 -8.61 8.93 19.73
CA VAL A 41 -8.02 10.02 20.53
C VAL A 41 -7.69 11.23 19.65
N THR A 42 -7.28 10.98 18.41
CA THR A 42 -6.90 12.05 17.48
C THR A 42 -8.07 12.79 16.82
N GLU A 43 -9.29 12.26 16.86
CA GLU A 43 -10.48 13.01 16.43
C GLU A 43 -10.94 14.04 17.48
N TYR A 44 -10.59 13.84 18.76
CA TYR A 44 -11.10 14.65 19.87
C TYR A 44 -10.18 15.80 20.31
N GLU A 45 -8.87 15.65 20.20
CA GLU A 45 -7.93 16.71 20.56
C GLU A 45 -7.53 17.51 19.32
N GLY A 46 -7.80 18.82 19.33
CA GLY A 46 -7.44 19.80 18.29
C GLY A 46 -5.93 20.01 18.07
N PHE A 47 -5.12 18.97 18.25
CA PHE A 47 -3.72 18.91 17.85
C PHE A 47 -3.59 19.13 16.34
N LEU A 48 -2.53 19.85 15.96
CA LEU A 48 -2.24 20.39 14.63
C LEU A 48 -2.78 19.53 13.47
N LEU A 49 -3.97 19.92 12.96
CA LEU A 49 -4.63 19.37 11.78
C LEU A 49 -3.67 18.94 10.66
N PRO A 50 -2.58 19.69 10.33
CA PRO A 50 -1.65 19.27 9.28
C PRO A 50 -0.91 17.95 9.56
N GLN A 51 -0.42 17.72 10.77
CA GLN A 51 0.34 16.50 11.11
C GLN A 51 -0.59 15.29 11.13
N LEU A 52 -1.77 15.45 11.72
CA LEU A 52 -2.76 14.40 11.77
C LEU A 52 -3.33 14.03 10.40
N TYR A 53 -3.55 15.04 9.56
CA TYR A 53 -3.93 14.85 8.17
C TYR A 53 -2.88 14.04 7.40
N VAL A 54 -1.59 14.33 7.59
CA VAL A 54 -0.49 13.58 6.96
C VAL A 54 -0.47 12.13 7.47
N VAL A 55 -0.66 11.91 8.77
CA VAL A 55 -0.71 10.57 9.38
C VAL A 55 -1.90 9.77 8.82
N PHE A 56 -3.10 10.35 8.78
CA PHE A 56 -4.28 9.68 8.21
C PHE A 56 -4.12 9.39 6.72
N LEU A 57 -3.70 10.40 5.96
CA LEU A 57 -3.51 10.26 4.52
C LEU A 57 -2.47 9.20 4.20
N ALA A 58 -1.42 9.07 5.02
CA ALA A 58 -0.44 8.00 4.89
C ALA A 58 -1.06 6.61 5.02
N PHE A 59 -1.89 6.36 6.04
CA PHE A 59 -2.51 5.05 6.23
C PHE A 59 -3.56 4.72 5.17
N VAL A 60 -4.38 5.70 4.78
CA VAL A 60 -5.32 5.55 3.66
C VAL A 60 -4.56 5.29 2.36
N ALA A 61 -3.46 6.01 2.11
CA ALA A 61 -2.62 5.79 0.94
C ALA A 61 -2.03 4.38 0.92
N VAL A 62 -1.59 3.85 2.06
CA VAL A 62 -1.12 2.45 2.17
C VAL A 62 -2.23 1.44 1.87
N ALA A 63 -3.41 1.64 2.42
CA ALA A 63 -4.55 0.75 2.16
C ALA A 63 -4.93 0.75 0.67
N LEU A 64 -5.04 1.94 0.08
CA LEU A 64 -5.38 2.11 -1.34
C LEU A 64 -4.30 1.55 -2.26
N THR A 65 -3.01 1.83 -1.99
CA THR A 65 -1.90 1.28 -2.79
C THR A 65 -1.81 -0.23 -2.66
N SER A 66 -2.10 -0.78 -1.49
CA SER A 66 -2.15 -2.23 -1.25
C SER A 66 -3.26 -2.91 -2.06
N LEU A 67 -4.47 -2.36 -2.02
CA LEU A 67 -5.61 -2.83 -2.81
C LEU A 67 -5.35 -2.70 -4.32
N TYR A 68 -4.81 -1.57 -4.75
CA TYR A 68 -4.52 -1.29 -6.15
C TYR A 68 -3.43 -2.24 -6.69
N GLY A 69 -2.36 -2.48 -5.93
CA GLY A 69 -1.32 -3.46 -6.24
C GLY A 69 -1.86 -4.89 -6.30
N LEU A 70 -2.78 -5.25 -5.41
CA LEU A 70 -3.44 -6.55 -5.44
C LEU A 70 -4.29 -6.74 -6.70
N LEU A 71 -5.15 -5.77 -7.03
CA LEU A 71 -5.97 -5.80 -8.25
C LEU A 71 -5.10 -5.91 -9.51
N TRP A 72 -3.96 -5.22 -9.53
CA TRP A 72 -2.97 -5.33 -10.60
C TRP A 72 -2.36 -6.74 -10.69
N THR A 73 -1.88 -7.30 -9.59
CA THR A 73 -1.16 -8.59 -9.56
C THR A 73 -2.04 -9.82 -9.80
N LEU A 74 -3.30 -9.77 -9.39
CA LEU A 74 -4.32 -10.77 -9.74
C LEU A 74 -4.73 -10.68 -11.23
N GLY A 75 -4.33 -9.59 -11.90
CA GLY A 75 -4.72 -9.28 -13.25
C GLY A 75 -6.21 -8.96 -13.33
N GLY A 76 -6.77 -8.27 -12.34
CA GLY A 76 -8.07 -7.61 -12.47
C GLY A 76 -8.02 -6.56 -13.57
N VAL A 77 -6.89 -5.86 -13.70
CA VAL A 77 -6.58 -4.88 -14.77
C VAL A 77 -6.24 -5.59 -16.10
N ARG A 78 -7.14 -6.41 -16.63
CA ARG A 78 -7.00 -7.09 -17.93
C ARG A 78 -7.68 -6.37 -19.08
N SER A 79 -8.63 -5.50 -18.79
CA SER A 79 -9.37 -4.77 -19.82
C SER A 79 -8.70 -3.43 -20.13
N GLN A 80 -8.66 -3.07 -21.41
CA GLN A 80 -8.28 -1.72 -21.85
C GLN A 80 -9.12 -0.64 -21.14
N ARG A 81 -10.36 -0.96 -20.74
CA ARG A 81 -11.24 -0.09 -19.98
C ARG A 81 -10.68 0.23 -18.60
N MET A 82 -10.23 -0.79 -17.86
CA MET A 82 -9.60 -0.58 -16.56
C MET A 82 -8.25 0.13 -16.69
N VAL A 83 -7.49 -0.14 -17.75
CA VAL A 83 -6.22 0.57 -17.99
C VAL A 83 -6.44 2.05 -18.28
N ARG A 84 -7.49 2.41 -19.02
CA ARG A 84 -7.89 3.82 -19.21
C ARG A 84 -8.40 4.48 -17.94
N TRP A 85 -9.06 3.72 -17.07
CA TRP A 85 -9.47 4.22 -15.74
C TRP A 85 -8.28 4.40 -14.81
N ALA A 86 -7.36 3.44 -14.81
CA ALA A 86 -6.14 3.43 -14.02
C ALA A 86 -5.10 4.45 -14.50
N THR A 87 -5.13 4.78 -15.80
CA THR A 87 -4.15 5.64 -16.44
C THR A 87 -4.88 6.67 -17.30
N SER A 88 -4.83 7.94 -16.90
CA SER A 88 -5.41 9.06 -17.66
C SER A 88 -4.62 9.39 -18.94
N LEU A 89 -3.76 8.48 -19.42
CA LEU A 89 -2.89 8.69 -20.56
C LEU A 89 -3.65 8.41 -21.87
N PRO A 90 -3.81 9.42 -22.75
CA PRO A 90 -4.39 9.22 -24.08
C PRO A 90 -3.59 8.18 -24.87
N GLY A 91 -4.27 7.21 -25.49
CA GLY A 91 -3.61 6.19 -26.32
C GLY A 91 -2.89 5.06 -25.56
N SER A 92 -3.10 4.93 -24.25
CA SER A 92 -2.53 3.88 -23.40
C SER A 92 -3.13 2.49 -23.73
N ARG A 93 -2.55 1.82 -24.73
CA ARG A 93 -2.86 0.41 -25.01
C ARG A 93 -1.99 -0.51 -24.15
N LEU A 94 -2.63 -1.35 -23.35
CA LEU A 94 -1.98 -2.48 -22.68
C LEU A 94 -1.55 -3.52 -23.73
N THR A 95 -0.26 -3.56 -24.00
CA THR A 95 0.36 -4.51 -24.95
C THR A 95 1.53 -5.20 -24.27
N ARG A 96 1.95 -6.34 -24.83
CA ARG A 96 2.99 -7.18 -24.22
C ARG A 96 4.31 -6.42 -24.09
N ALA A 97 4.64 -5.58 -25.08
CA ALA A 97 5.83 -4.72 -25.09
C ALA A 97 5.77 -3.58 -24.04
N ARG A 98 4.57 -3.03 -23.79
CA ARG A 98 4.38 -1.89 -22.86
C ARG A 98 4.12 -2.30 -21.43
N MET A 99 4.01 -3.60 -21.14
CA MET A 99 3.71 -4.14 -19.81
C MET A 99 4.64 -3.61 -18.70
N TRP A 100 5.93 -3.39 -19.00
CA TRP A 100 6.89 -2.86 -18.03
C TRP A 100 6.55 -1.43 -17.60
N ARG A 101 6.02 -0.59 -18.50
CA ARG A 101 5.62 0.78 -18.19
C ARG A 101 4.51 0.80 -17.15
N TYR A 102 3.55 -0.11 -17.28
CA TYR A 102 2.51 -0.27 -16.29
C TYR A 102 3.08 -0.77 -14.96
N ARG A 103 3.96 -1.78 -14.96
CA ARG A 103 4.64 -2.22 -13.73
C ARG A 103 5.34 -1.07 -13.00
N LEU A 104 6.01 -0.18 -13.73
CA LEU A 104 6.61 1.01 -13.13
C LEU A 104 5.58 2.01 -12.65
N LEU A 105 4.51 2.27 -13.41
CA LEU A 105 3.46 3.20 -12.98
C LEU A 105 2.78 2.74 -11.68
N PHE A 106 2.38 1.47 -11.62
CA PHE A 106 1.79 0.87 -10.42
C PHE A 106 2.82 0.75 -9.29
N GLY A 107 4.08 0.45 -9.62
CA GLY A 107 5.17 0.39 -8.65
C GLY A 107 5.50 1.76 -8.05
N SER A 108 5.52 2.82 -8.86
CA SER A 108 5.81 4.18 -8.39
C SER A 108 4.71 4.72 -7.49
N THR A 109 3.44 4.41 -7.77
CA THR A 109 2.34 4.78 -6.86
C THR A 109 2.43 4.01 -5.54
N GLY A 110 2.75 2.71 -5.58
CA GLY A 110 3.02 1.92 -4.38
C GLY A 110 4.21 2.45 -3.56
N LEU A 111 5.28 2.86 -4.23
CA LEU A 111 6.44 3.48 -3.58
C LEU A 111 6.07 4.82 -2.91
N GLY A 112 5.25 5.63 -3.56
CA GLY A 112 4.71 6.87 -2.97
C GLY A 112 3.94 6.60 -1.68
N GLY A 113 3.05 5.60 -1.68
CA GLY A 113 2.32 5.18 -0.47
C GLY A 113 3.25 4.68 0.64
N LEU A 114 4.30 3.94 0.29
CA LEU A 114 5.31 3.47 1.24
C LEU A 114 6.08 4.63 1.89
N ILE A 115 6.49 5.63 1.10
CA ILE A 115 7.17 6.82 1.62
C ILE A 115 6.24 7.57 2.59
N LEU A 116 4.97 7.76 2.20
CA LEU A 116 3.97 8.39 3.08
C LEU A 116 3.81 7.59 4.39
N HIS A 117 3.78 6.26 4.35
CA HIS A 117 3.71 5.41 5.55
C HIS A 117 4.87 5.65 6.50
N VAL A 118 6.11 5.65 5.97
CA VAL A 118 7.31 5.91 6.77
C VAL A 118 7.24 7.29 7.41
N GLN A 119 6.81 8.31 6.65
CA GLN A 119 6.61 9.66 7.18
C GLN A 119 5.49 9.71 8.24
N GLY A 120 4.44 8.92 8.08
CA GLY A 120 3.36 8.76 9.06
C GLY A 120 3.85 8.13 10.36
N ILE A 121 4.66 7.07 10.28
CA ILE A 121 5.34 6.46 11.45
C ILE A 121 6.25 7.50 12.11
N GLU A 122 7.13 8.17 11.36
CA GLU A 122 8.04 9.17 11.92
C GLU A 122 7.29 10.31 12.64
N SER A 123 6.20 10.78 12.05
CA SER A 123 5.35 11.84 12.62
C SER A 123 4.62 11.35 13.86
N LEU A 124 4.05 10.14 13.84
CA LEU A 124 3.29 9.57 14.96
C LEU A 124 4.17 9.34 16.19
N PHE A 125 5.39 8.81 16.00
CA PHE A 125 6.29 8.50 17.10
C PHE A 125 7.27 9.63 17.43
N ALA A 126 7.26 10.74 16.69
CA ALA A 126 8.24 11.82 16.82
C ALA A 126 9.70 11.29 16.93
N ARG A 127 10.05 10.28 16.12
CA ARG A 127 11.33 9.54 16.14
C ARG A 127 11.65 8.69 17.37
N HIS A 128 10.72 8.54 18.32
CA HIS A 128 10.84 7.63 19.46
C HIS A 128 10.40 6.21 19.07
N TRP A 129 11.17 5.54 18.22
CA TRP A 129 10.78 4.23 17.67
C TRP A 129 10.75 3.10 18.71
N SER A 130 11.34 3.32 19.89
CA SER A 130 11.36 2.36 20.99
C SER A 130 9.98 2.06 21.58
N ILE A 131 9.01 2.95 21.40
CA ILE A 131 7.62 2.76 21.86
C ILE A 131 6.71 2.21 20.75
N ALA A 132 7.23 2.05 19.53
CA ALA A 132 6.46 1.49 18.42
C ALA A 132 6.27 -0.02 18.61
N GLY A 133 5.02 -0.45 18.64
CA GLY A 133 4.65 -1.86 18.66
C GLY A 133 4.89 -2.55 17.31
N ALA A 134 4.50 -3.81 17.22
CA ALA A 134 4.70 -4.62 16.01
C ALA A 134 3.86 -4.13 14.80
N GLY A 135 2.70 -3.53 15.03
CA GLY A 135 1.74 -3.08 14.02
C GLY A 135 2.36 -2.26 12.87
N PRO A 136 2.94 -1.07 13.13
CA PRO A 136 3.49 -0.20 12.09
C PRO A 136 4.56 -0.90 11.23
N TRP A 137 5.39 -1.76 11.84
CA TRP A 137 6.46 -2.49 11.15
C TRP A 137 5.92 -3.62 10.29
N VAL A 138 4.89 -4.33 10.75
CA VAL A 138 4.22 -5.37 9.96
C VAL A 138 3.47 -4.75 8.78
N VAL A 139 2.84 -3.58 8.95
CA VAL A 139 2.27 -2.80 7.83
C VAL A 139 3.34 -2.38 6.83
N LEU A 140 4.49 -1.90 7.31
CA LEU A 140 5.60 -1.53 6.44
C LEU A 140 6.11 -2.72 5.64
N GLY A 141 6.36 -3.87 6.29
CA GLY A 141 6.79 -5.10 5.65
C GLY A 141 5.77 -5.64 4.65
N GLY A 142 4.48 -5.62 5.00
CA GLY A 142 3.38 -5.96 4.11
C GLY A 142 3.34 -5.08 2.87
N SER A 143 3.49 -3.76 3.04
CA SER A 143 3.53 -2.77 1.96
C SER A 143 4.72 -2.97 1.02
N VAL A 144 5.90 -3.31 1.55
CA VAL A 144 7.07 -3.68 0.75
C VAL A 144 6.79 -4.95 -0.07
N ALA A 145 6.19 -5.98 0.53
CA ALA A 145 5.82 -7.20 -0.19
C ALA A 145 4.81 -6.91 -1.31
N VAL A 146 3.82 -6.03 -1.08
CA VAL A 146 2.90 -5.59 -2.14
C VAL A 146 3.61 -4.81 -3.23
N LEU A 147 4.54 -3.92 -2.89
CA LEU A 147 5.35 -3.17 -3.87
C LEU A 147 6.15 -4.13 -4.76
N VAL A 148 6.84 -5.10 -4.17
CA VAL A 148 7.57 -6.15 -4.91
C VAL A 148 6.62 -6.93 -5.81
N GLY A 149 5.48 -7.38 -5.27
CA GLY A 149 4.45 -8.07 -6.04
C GLY A 149 3.96 -7.24 -7.23
N THR A 150 3.77 -5.93 -7.03
CA THR A 150 3.31 -4.98 -8.04
C THR A 150 4.32 -4.78 -9.17
N LEU A 151 5.60 -4.67 -8.83
CA LEU A 151 6.71 -4.58 -9.78
C LEU A 151 6.89 -5.87 -10.58
N VAL A 152 6.70 -7.04 -9.95
CA VAL A 152 6.65 -8.33 -10.66
C VAL A 152 5.41 -8.38 -11.57
N GLY A 153 4.28 -7.89 -11.09
CA GLY A 153 3.02 -7.75 -11.81
C GLY A 153 2.34 -9.08 -12.18
N PRO A 154 1.24 -9.02 -12.95
CA PRO A 154 0.53 -10.21 -13.39
C PRO A 154 1.29 -10.95 -14.51
N ARG A 155 0.93 -12.21 -14.73
CA ARG A 155 1.43 -13.00 -15.87
C ARG A 155 0.98 -12.35 -17.18
N ARG A 156 1.88 -12.32 -18.17
CA ARG A 156 1.56 -11.90 -19.54
C ARG A 156 0.54 -12.89 -20.12
N GLY A 157 -0.72 -12.47 -20.25
CA GLY A 157 -1.79 -13.33 -20.73
C GLY A 157 -1.71 -13.59 -22.24
N PRO A 158 -2.24 -14.73 -22.73
CA PRO A 158 -2.24 -15.06 -24.16
C PRO A 158 -3.02 -14.06 -25.03
N GLY A 159 -4.02 -13.36 -24.46
CA GLY A 159 -4.84 -12.36 -25.16
C GLY A 159 -4.28 -10.94 -25.22
N LEU A 160 -3.05 -10.68 -24.74
CA LEU A 160 -2.42 -9.36 -24.90
C LEU A 160 -1.82 -9.23 -26.30
N PRO A 161 -2.14 -8.14 -27.06
CA PRO A 161 -1.51 -7.87 -28.34
C PRO A 161 0.02 -7.83 -28.20
N PRO A 162 0.77 -8.36 -29.18
CA PRO A 162 2.24 -8.34 -29.14
C PRO A 162 2.80 -6.91 -29.15
N THR A 163 2.14 -5.97 -29.83
CA THR A 163 2.58 -4.58 -30.06
C THR A 163 1.56 -3.54 -29.65
#